data_AF-A0A2A3T6G4-F1
#
_entry.id   AF-A0A2A3T6G4-F1
#
_cell.length_a   1.000
_cell.length_b   1.000
_cell.length_c   1.000
_cell.angle_alpha   90.00
_cell.angle_beta   90.00
_cell.angle_gamma   90.00
#
_symmetry.space_group_name_H-M   'P 1'
#
loop_
_entity.id
_entity.type
_entity.pdbx_description
1 polymer ?
#
loop_
_entity_poly.entity_id
_entity_poly.type
_entity_poly.pdbx_seq_one_letter_code
_entity_poly.pdbx_strand_id
1 'polypeptide(L)'
;MVTTYKKAGVDITEIKKSQGAIGQIISSTHKIQKLAKVVHGFGHYAGIVEIPGNKFLATHTDGVGTKIIIANMLKKYDTIG
;
A
#
# COMPACT_ATOMS: atom_id res chain seq x y z
N MET A 1 1.16 34.22 -10.90
CA MET A 1 1.83 32.91 -11.07
C MET A 1 0.82 31.82 -10.76
N VAL A 2 0.69 30.79 -11.60
CA VAL A 2 -0.17 29.65 -11.30
C VAL A 2 0.54 28.76 -10.27
N THR A 3 -0.08 28.56 -9.11
CA THR A 3 0.35 27.60 -8.10
C THR A 3 0.03 26.21 -8.60
N THR A 4 1.07 25.38 -8.78
CA THR A 4 0.88 23.97 -9.12
C THR A 4 0.87 23.13 -7.85
N TYR A 5 0.22 21.96 -7.88
CA TYR A 5 0.19 21.05 -6.74
C TYR A 5 1.61 20.65 -6.28
N LYS A 6 2.53 20.53 -7.24
CA LYS A 6 3.97 20.34 -7.00
C LYS A 6 4.61 21.49 -6.23
N LYS A 7 4.25 22.75 -6.52
CA LYS A 7 4.73 23.93 -5.75
C LYS A 7 4.17 23.97 -4.32
N ALA A 8 3.02 23.32 -4.07
CA ALA A 8 2.51 23.09 -2.72
C ALA A 8 3.17 21.88 -2.01
N GLY A 9 4.20 21.28 -2.62
CA GLY A 9 4.95 20.15 -2.05
C GLY A 9 4.43 18.76 -2.43
N VAL A 10 3.44 18.66 -3.33
CA VAL A 10 2.86 17.38 -3.75
C VAL A 10 3.19 17.07 -5.20
N ASP A 11 4.25 16.30 -5.41
CA ASP A 11 4.64 15.81 -6.74
C ASP A 11 3.98 14.46 -7.06
N ILE A 12 2.91 14.50 -7.85
CA ILE A 12 2.13 13.33 -8.26
C ILE A 12 3.00 12.33 -9.05
N THR A 13 3.98 12.82 -9.82
CA THR A 13 4.85 11.96 -10.64
C THR A 13 5.76 11.11 -9.75
N GLU A 14 6.39 11.74 -8.76
CA GLU A 14 7.24 11.02 -7.80
C GLU A 14 6.43 10.05 -6.94
N ILE A 15 5.22 10.45 -6.50
CA ILE A 15 4.31 9.54 -5.78
C ILE A 15 3.99 8.30 -6.61
N LYS A 16 3.63 8.48 -7.89
CA LYS A 16 3.32 7.35 -8.79
C LYS A 16 4.53 6.43 -9.00
N LYS A 17 5.75 6.99 -9.05
CA LYS A 17 6.99 6.20 -9.14
C LYS A 17 7.18 5.32 -7.90
N SER A 18 7.02 5.88 -6.70
CA SER A 18 7.10 5.11 -5.45
C SER A 18 6.00 4.05 -5.36
N GLN A 19 4.75 4.40 -5.70
CA GLN A 19 3.64 3.45 -5.73
C GLN A 19 3.90 2.31 -6.72
N GLY A 20 4.49 2.61 -7.90
CA GLY A 20 4.86 1.59 -8.87
C GLY A 20 5.88 0.58 -8.31
N ALA A 21 6.92 1.06 -7.63
CA ALA A 21 7.92 0.20 -6.99
C ALA A 21 7.30 -0.69 -5.90
N ILE A 22 6.47 -0.11 -5.03
CA ILE A 22 5.76 -0.84 -3.97
C ILE A 22 4.81 -1.88 -4.58
N GLY A 23 4.08 -1.50 -5.63
CA GLY A 23 3.15 -2.38 -6.33
C GLY A 23 3.82 -3.57 -7.00
N GLN A 24 5.03 -3.39 -7.55
CA GLN A 24 5.83 -4.50 -8.10
C GLN A 24 6.22 -5.50 -7.01
N ILE A 25 6.68 -5.01 -5.86
CA ILE A 25 7.05 -5.85 -4.71
C ILE A 25 5.83 -6.65 -4.24
N ILE A 26 4.68 -6.00 -4.04
CA ILE A 26 3.45 -6.68 -3.60
C ILE A 26 2.97 -7.70 -4.65
N SER A 27 2.96 -7.34 -5.93
CA SER A 27 2.48 -8.21 -7.01
C SER A 27 3.31 -9.49 -7.15
N SER A 28 4.60 -9.44 -6.81
CA SER A 28 5.46 -10.63 -6.79
C SER A 28 4.98 -11.72 -5.82
N THR A 29 4.17 -11.35 -4.81
CA THR A 29 3.67 -12.27 -3.78
C THR A 29 2.38 -13.00 -4.17
N HIS A 30 1.63 -12.52 -5.16
CA HIS A 30 0.27 -13.01 -5.46
C HIS A 30 0.19 -14.49 -5.87
N LYS A 31 1.31 -15.08 -6.32
CA LYS A 31 1.37 -16.48 -6.78
C LYS A 31 1.96 -17.44 -5.75
N ILE A 32 2.35 -16.94 -4.57
CA ILE A 32 2.98 -17.78 -3.53
C ILE A 32 1.97 -18.79 -2.96
N GLN A 33 0.70 -18.41 -2.81
CA GLN A 33 -0.33 -19.26 -2.22
C GLN A 33 -1.12 -20.02 -3.31
N LYS A 34 -1.20 -21.36 -3.20
CA LYS A 34 -1.89 -22.22 -4.18
C LYS A 34 -3.39 -22.39 -3.89
N LEU A 35 -3.81 -22.11 -2.67
CA LEU A 35 -5.18 -22.37 -2.18
C LEU A 35 -6.11 -21.15 -2.28
N ALA A 36 -5.57 -19.97 -2.58
CA ALA A 36 -6.33 -18.73 -2.71
C ALA A 36 -5.79 -17.95 -3.90
N LYS A 37 -6.69 -17.40 -4.71
CA LYS A 37 -6.34 -16.61 -5.89
C LYS A 37 -6.54 -15.15 -5.57
N VAL A 38 -5.49 -14.34 -5.72
CA VAL A 38 -5.62 -12.88 -5.63
C VAL A 38 -6.39 -12.39 -6.86
N VAL A 39 -7.52 -11.73 -6.64
CA VAL A 39 -8.45 -11.26 -7.67
C VAL A 39 -8.19 -9.79 -7.98
N HIS A 40 -8.00 -9.00 -6.94
CA HIS A 40 -7.59 -7.59 -7.03
C HIS A 40 -6.41 -7.35 -6.08
N GLY A 41 -5.31 -6.84 -6.63
CA GLY A 41 -4.05 -6.61 -5.93
C GLY A 41 -3.84 -5.14 -5.52
N PHE A 42 -2.57 -4.75 -5.41
CA PHE A 42 -2.15 -3.39 -5.06
C PHE A 42 -2.91 -2.29 -5.82
N GLY A 43 -3.29 -1.21 -5.12
CA GLY A 43 -3.94 -0.03 -5.69
C GLY A 43 -5.44 0.10 -5.36
N HIS A 44 -6.03 -0.90 -4.72
CA HIS A 44 -7.40 -0.85 -4.20
C HIS A 44 -7.42 -0.70 -2.68
N TYR A 45 -8.56 -0.22 -2.13
CA TYR A 45 -8.75 -0.03 -0.69
C TYR A 45 -8.55 -1.33 0.10
N ALA A 46 -9.00 -2.46 -0.43
CA ALA A 46 -8.81 -3.78 0.14
C ALA A 46 -8.18 -4.72 -0.89
N GLY A 47 -7.34 -5.65 -0.42
CA GLY A 47 -6.94 -6.80 -1.23
C GLY A 47 -8.09 -7.78 -1.30
N ILE A 48 -8.34 -8.37 -2.47
CA ILE A 48 -9.42 -9.35 -2.65
C ILE A 48 -8.84 -10.69 -3.05
N VAL A 49 -9.23 -11.73 -2.31
CA VAL A 49 -8.88 -13.12 -2.62
C VAL A 49 -10.14 -13.95 -2.84
N GLU A 50 -10.11 -14.81 -3.85
CA GLU A 50 -11.14 -15.81 -4.11
C GLU A 50 -10.87 -17.05 -3.25
N ILE A 51 -11.92 -17.54 -2.60
CA ILE A 51 -11.94 -18.76 -1.79
C ILE A 51 -13.00 -19.74 -2.32
N PRO A 52 -12.96 -21.04 -1.95
CA PRO A 52 -13.88 -22.04 -2.48
C PRO A 52 -15.37 -21.67 -2.31
N GLY A 53 -16.17 -22.12 -3.29
CA GLY A 53 -17.62 -21.92 -3.27
C GLY A 53 -18.07 -20.55 -3.79
N ASN A 54 -17.34 -19.96 -4.74
CA ASN A 54 -17.65 -18.67 -5.37
C ASN A 54 -17.78 -17.52 -4.34
N LYS A 55 -16.84 -17.47 -3.40
CA LYS A 55 -16.80 -16.48 -2.33
C LYS A 55 -15.52 -15.65 -2.44
N PHE A 56 -15.62 -14.39 -2.02
CA PHE A 56 -14.52 -13.45 -2.01
C PHE A 56 -14.29 -12.94 -0.60
N LEU A 57 -13.03 -12.90 -0.19
CA LEU A 57 -12.60 -12.30 1.06
C LEU A 57 -11.88 -10.99 0.74
N ALA A 58 -12.42 -9.89 1.26
CA ALA A 58 -11.78 -8.59 1.22
C ALA A 58 -10.99 -8.39 2.52
N THR A 59 -9.70 -8.08 2.39
CA THR A 59 -8.83 -7.80 3.52
C THR A 59 -8.33 -6.37 3.44
N HIS A 60 -8.46 -5.66 4.56
CA HIS A 60 -7.95 -4.31 4.73
C HIS A 60 -7.15 -4.27 6.02
N THR A 61 -6.12 -3.42 6.07
CA THR A 61 -5.30 -3.20 7.25
C THR A 61 -5.24 -1.72 7.56
N ASP A 62 -5.18 -1.41 8.85
CA ASP A 62 -5.17 -0.04 9.35
C ASP A 62 -3.77 0.46 9.68
N GLY A 63 -3.69 1.78 9.89
CA GLY A 63 -2.46 2.51 10.15
C GLY A 63 -1.98 2.46 11.60
N VAL A 64 -0.73 2.87 11.76
CA VAL A 64 0.04 2.85 13.02
C VAL A 64 -0.41 3.92 14.04
N GLY A 65 -1.09 4.98 13.57
CA GLY A 65 -1.58 6.06 14.42
C GLY A 65 -0.49 7.03 14.91
N THR A 66 -0.76 7.76 15.99
CA THR A 66 0.13 8.83 16.50
C THR A 66 1.50 8.34 16.97
N LYS A 67 1.73 7.03 17.05
CA LYS A 67 3.05 6.44 17.32
C LYS A 67 4.11 6.84 16.28
N ILE A 68 3.69 7.23 15.07
CA ILE A 68 4.60 7.76 14.03
C ILE A 68 5.35 9.00 14.52
N ILE A 69 4.76 9.79 15.43
CA ILE A 69 5.40 10.97 16.03
C ILE A 69 6.67 10.55 16.78
N ILE A 70 6.60 9.47 17.56
CA ILE A 70 7.73 8.94 18.32
C ILE A 70 8.80 8.37 17.37
N ALA A 71 8.39 7.65 16.33
CA ALA A 71 9.32 7.15 15.31
C ALA A 71 10.12 8.28 14.64
N ASN A 72 9.45 9.40 14.32
CA ASN A 72 10.10 10.58 13.77
C ASN A 72 11.04 11.26 14.78
N MET A 73 10.62 11.41 16.04
CA MET A 73 11.44 12.01 17.10
C MET A 73 12.74 11.23 17.31
N LEU A 74 12.66 9.91 17.24
CA LEU A 74 13.80 9.02 17.44
C LEU A 74 14.58 8.76 16.14
N LYS A 75 14.11 9.28 15.00
CA LYS A 75 14.60 8.95 13.64
C LYS A 75 14.73 7.44 13.42
N LYS A 76 13.78 6.69 13.95
CA LYS A 76 13.80 5.23 14.00
C LYS A 76 12.54 4.68 13.34
N TYR A 77 12.69 4.19 12.12
CA TYR A 77 11.60 3.80 11.23
C TYR A 77 11.52 2.29 10.97
N ASP A 78 12.53 1.56 11.42
CA ASP A 78 12.66 0.10 11.28
C ASP A 78 11.68 -0.68 12.17
N THR A 79 11.03 -0.01 13.13
CA THR A 79 10.11 -0.66 14.10
C THR A 79 8.70 -0.09 14.11
N ILE A 80 8.34 0.76 13.14
CA ILE A 80 7.06 1.50 13.18
C ILE A 80 5.96 0.86 12.32
N GLY A 81 6.27 -0.11 11.48
CA GLY A 81 5.30 -0.84 10.65
C GLY A 81 4.28 -1.62 11.45
#